data_AF-A0A842RKT3-F1
#
_entry.id   AF-A0A842RKT3-F1
#
_cell.length_a   1.000
_cell.length_b   1.000
_cell.length_c   1.000
_cell.angle_alpha   90.00
_cell.angle_beta   90.00
_cell.angle_gamma   90.00
#
_symmetry.space_group_name_H-M   'P 1'
#
loop_
_entity.id
_entity.type
_entity.pdbx_description
1 polymer ?
#
loop_
_entity_poly.entity_id
_entity_poly.type
_entity_poly.pdbx_seq_one_letter_code
_entity_poly.pdbx_strand_id
1 'polypeptide(L)'
;MTLSDEVVQNIDQAKRLILETYQGLDPENYTKFYSKVWQAHANMEFVVVLLKLLNQLEETKEAKKWKQEFDDNLTRPRAARKIKKSFEETLELFDQLEEISDIKEFYKICWMVKEKVTVHLDVVKPKFRKKKKAKATPNTNQSNTKN
;
A
#
# COMPACT_ATOMS: atom_id res chain seq x y z
N MET A 1 -23.15 7.04 13.18
CA MET A 1 -23.34 5.92 12.24
C MET A 1 -23.00 4.63 12.97
N THR A 2 -23.79 3.57 12.82
CA THR A 2 -23.45 2.26 13.40
C THR A 2 -22.78 1.43 12.33
N LEU A 3 -21.45 1.29 12.42
CA LEU A 3 -20.69 0.36 11.58
C LEU A 3 -20.94 -1.08 12.07
N SER A 4 -20.82 -2.07 11.18
CA SER A 4 -20.78 -3.45 11.66
C SER A 4 -19.49 -3.70 12.44
N ASP A 5 -19.56 -4.57 13.45
CA ASP A 5 -18.39 -4.97 14.23
C ASP A 5 -17.26 -5.50 13.34
N GLU A 6 -17.61 -6.16 12.24
CA GLU A 6 -16.66 -6.65 11.24
C GLU A 6 -15.87 -5.51 10.57
N VAL A 7 -16.51 -4.39 10.23
CA VAL A 7 -15.81 -3.22 9.65
C VAL A 7 -14.83 -2.64 10.67
N VAL A 8 -15.28 -2.46 11.91
CA VAL A 8 -14.45 -1.92 12.99
C VAL A 8 -13.24 -2.82 13.25
N GLN A 9 -13.45 -4.13 13.38
CA GLN A 9 -12.38 -5.11 13.60
C GLN A 9 -11.35 -5.12 12.46
N ASN A 10 -11.80 -5.02 11.20
CA ASN A 10 -10.87 -4.98 10.06
C ASN A 10 -10.01 -3.70 10.07
N ILE A 11 -10.62 -2.54 10.38
CA ILE A 11 -9.91 -1.25 10.51
C ILE A 11 -8.88 -1.33 11.65
N ASP A 12 -9.28 -1.78 12.83
CA ASP A 12 -8.40 -1.88 14.00
C ASP A 12 -7.22 -2.83 13.75
N GLN A 13 -7.50 -3.98 13.12
CA GLN A 13 -6.46 -4.93 12.77
C GLN A 13 -5.50 -4.34 11.72
N ALA A 14 -6.00 -3.60 10.72
CA ALA A 14 -5.16 -2.93 9.76
C ALA A 14 -4.28 -1.84 10.43
N LYS A 15 -4.87 -0.99 11.28
CA LYS A 15 -4.18 0.03 12.08
C LYS A 15 -3.03 -0.58 12.88
N ARG A 16 -3.31 -1.67 13.61
CA ARG A 16 -2.30 -2.40 14.41
C ARG A 16 -1.16 -2.93 13.55
N LEU A 17 -1.44 -3.56 12.41
CA LEU A 17 -0.41 -4.11 11.51
C LEU A 17 0.48 -3.03 10.91
N ILE A 18 -0.09 -1.87 10.57
CA ILE A 18 0.66 -0.71 10.07
C ILE A 18 1.51 -0.10 11.19
N LEU A 19 0.98 0.02 12.41
CA LEU A 19 1.72 0.50 13.57
C LEU A 19 2.91 -0.40 13.91
N GLU A 20 2.71 -1.71 13.96
CA GLU A 20 3.78 -2.69 14.20
C GLU A 20 4.85 -2.61 13.10
N THR A 21 4.43 -2.44 11.84
CA THR A 21 5.36 -2.27 10.72
C THR A 21 6.16 -0.98 10.90
N TYR A 22 5.49 0.14 11.18
CA TYR A 22 6.10 1.45 11.39
C TYR A 22 7.16 1.42 12.50
N GLN A 23 6.82 0.85 13.66
CA GLN A 23 7.72 0.75 14.81
C GLN A 23 8.94 -0.13 14.52
N GLY A 24 8.80 -1.13 13.65
CA GLY A 24 9.88 -2.03 13.28
C GLY A 24 10.63 -1.67 11.99
N LEU A 25 10.27 -0.57 11.31
CA LEU A 25 10.84 -0.18 10.02
C LEU A 25 12.36 -0.11 10.08
N ASP A 26 12.98 -0.84 9.16
CA ASP A 26 14.43 -0.94 9.03
C ASP A 26 14.79 -0.69 7.56
N PRO A 27 15.54 0.39 7.25
CA PRO A 27 16.01 0.71 5.90
C PRO A 27 16.72 -0.41 5.16
N GLU A 28 17.35 -1.32 5.88
CA GLU A 28 18.11 -2.42 5.30
C GLU A 28 17.25 -3.65 5.04
N ASN A 29 16.08 -3.77 5.70
CA ASN A 29 15.24 -4.96 5.63
C ASN A 29 13.73 -4.65 5.72
N TYR A 30 13.24 -3.76 4.86
CA TYR A 30 11.80 -3.49 4.75
C TYR A 30 10.97 -4.74 4.39
N THR A 31 11.57 -5.70 3.69
CA THR A 31 10.84 -6.87 3.15
C THR A 31 10.28 -7.80 4.21
N LYS A 32 10.84 -7.79 5.43
CA LYS A 32 10.35 -8.62 6.55
C LYS A 32 8.89 -8.31 6.93
N PHE A 33 8.39 -7.13 6.57
CA PHE A 33 7.02 -6.70 6.87
C PHE A 33 6.03 -6.91 5.75
N TYR A 34 6.44 -7.47 4.61
CA TYR A 34 5.55 -7.65 3.45
C TYR A 34 4.22 -8.32 3.82
N SER A 35 4.26 -9.41 4.60
CA SER A 35 3.05 -10.12 5.01
C SER A 35 2.11 -9.26 5.86
N LYS A 36 2.63 -8.42 6.76
CA LYS A 36 1.82 -7.56 7.63
C LYS A 36 1.15 -6.45 6.84
N VAL A 37 1.91 -5.78 5.97
CA VAL A 37 1.39 -4.70 5.12
C VAL A 37 0.38 -5.26 4.11
N TRP A 38 0.63 -6.45 3.56
CA TRP A 38 -0.35 -7.13 2.70
C TRP A 38 -1.66 -7.43 3.43
N GLN A 39 -1.59 -7.91 4.68
CA GLN A 39 -2.79 -8.20 5.45
C GLN A 39 -3.55 -6.92 5.82
N ALA A 40 -2.84 -5.85 6.20
CA ALA A 40 -3.46 -4.54 6.40
C ALA A 40 -4.16 -4.04 5.13
N HIS A 41 -3.53 -4.23 3.95
CA HIS A 41 -4.14 -3.90 2.66
C HIS A 41 -5.42 -4.69 2.43
N ALA A 42 -5.40 -6.01 2.64
CA ALA A 42 -6.55 -6.87 2.43
C ALA A 42 -7.74 -6.49 3.33
N ASN A 43 -7.49 -6.20 4.60
CA ASN A 43 -8.51 -5.73 5.54
C ASN A 43 -9.14 -4.40 5.08
N MET A 44 -8.32 -3.44 4.64
CA MET A 44 -8.83 -2.15 4.18
C MET A 44 -9.55 -2.26 2.82
N GLU A 45 -9.07 -3.11 1.91
CA GLU A 45 -9.76 -3.39 0.64
C GLU A 45 -11.15 -3.96 0.91
N PHE A 46 -11.27 -4.91 1.84
CA PHE A 46 -12.56 -5.46 2.27
C PHE A 46 -13.50 -4.37 2.76
N VAL A 47 -13.04 -3.50 3.67
CA VAL A 47 -13.83 -2.39 4.21
C VAL A 47 -14.31 -1.46 3.08
N VAL A 48 -13.41 -1.03 2.20
CA VAL A 48 -13.75 -0.13 1.08
C VAL A 48 -14.78 -0.77 0.15
N VAL A 49 -14.60 -2.04 -0.23
CA VAL A 49 -15.54 -2.78 -1.10
C VAL A 49 -16.90 -2.92 -0.43
N LEU A 50 -16.94 -3.27 0.86
CA LEU A 50 -18.19 -3.44 1.60
C LEU A 50 -18.96 -2.11 1.69
N LEU A 51 -18.29 -1.02 2.11
CA LEU A 51 -18.90 0.31 2.19
C LEU A 51 -19.41 0.77 0.83
N LYS A 52 -18.65 0.52 -0.24
CA LYS A 52 -19.05 0.83 -1.61
C LYS A 52 -20.33 0.10 -2.00
N LEU A 53 -20.43 -1.21 -1.73
CA LEU A 53 -21.61 -2.02 -2.06
C LEU A 53 -22.84 -1.59 -1.27
N LEU A 54 -22.68 -1.33 0.03
CA LEU A 54 -23.78 -0.93 0.91
C LEU A 54 -24.33 0.47 0.60
N ASN A 55 -23.50 1.36 0.05
CA ASN A 55 -23.84 2.78 -0.11
C ASN A 55 -23.88 3.28 -1.57
N GLN A 56 -23.70 2.39 -2.56
CA GLN A 56 -23.74 2.72 -4.00
C GLN A 56 -22.79 3.89 -4.42
N LEU A 57 -21.60 3.97 -3.82
CA LEU A 57 -20.77 5.17 -3.90
C LEU A 57 -19.99 5.33 -5.22
N GLU A 58 -19.58 4.25 -5.89
CA GLU A 58 -18.62 4.30 -7.01
C GLU A 58 -19.23 4.76 -8.36
N GLU A 59 -20.54 4.71 -8.49
CA GLU A 59 -21.22 5.17 -9.71
C GLU A 59 -21.48 6.69 -9.72
N THR A 60 -21.11 7.38 -8.65
CA THR A 60 -21.33 8.82 -8.51
C THR A 60 -20.24 9.65 -9.18
N LYS A 61 -20.59 10.85 -9.66
CA LYS A 61 -19.61 11.83 -10.16
C LYS A 61 -18.60 12.26 -9.09
N GLU A 62 -19.03 12.29 -7.82
CA GLU A 62 -18.20 12.68 -6.67
C GLU A 62 -17.07 11.67 -6.43
N ALA A 63 -17.37 10.37 -6.41
CA ALA A 63 -16.35 9.34 -6.19
C ALA A 63 -15.28 9.33 -7.29
N LYS A 64 -15.67 9.56 -8.56
CA LYS A 64 -14.71 9.70 -9.68
C LYS A 64 -13.80 10.91 -9.51
N LYS A 65 -14.34 12.03 -9.01
CA LYS A 65 -13.57 13.25 -8.73
C LYS A 65 -12.55 13.01 -7.61
N TRP A 66 -12.98 12.43 -6.49
CA TRP A 66 -12.07 12.11 -5.38
C TRP A 66 -10.96 11.15 -5.81
N LYS A 67 -11.30 10.17 -6.66
CA LYS A 67 -10.31 9.25 -7.22
C LYS A 67 -9.21 9.99 -7.96
N GLN A 68 -9.60 10.87 -8.88
CA GLN A 68 -8.66 11.68 -9.65
C GLN A 68 -7.83 12.59 -8.75
N GLU A 69 -8.47 13.33 -7.83
CA GLU A 69 -7.78 14.24 -6.91
C GLU A 69 -6.72 13.52 -6.06
N PHE A 70 -7.01 12.31 -5.61
CA PHE A 70 -6.07 11.54 -4.82
C PHE A 70 -4.97 10.92 -5.67
N ASP A 71 -5.28 10.36 -6.84
CA ASP A 71 -4.28 9.82 -7.77
C ASP A 71 -3.25 10.90 -8.16
N ASP A 72 -3.69 12.14 -8.34
CA ASP A 72 -2.84 13.30 -8.64
C ASP A 72 -1.94 13.72 -7.46
N ASN A 73 -2.38 13.45 -6.22
CA ASN A 73 -1.65 13.80 -4.99
C ASN A 73 -0.88 12.62 -4.36
N LEU A 74 -1.07 11.40 -4.87
CA LEU A 74 -0.48 10.19 -4.31
C LEU A 74 1.03 10.16 -4.51
N THR A 75 1.77 10.45 -3.45
CA THR A 75 3.23 10.42 -3.46
C THR A 75 3.75 9.01 -3.20
N ARG A 76 4.66 8.52 -4.05
CA ARG A 76 5.37 7.24 -3.83
C ARG A 76 6.77 7.48 -3.26
N PRO A 77 6.98 7.40 -1.94
CA PRO A 77 8.25 7.72 -1.31
C PRO A 77 9.32 6.67 -1.64
N ARG A 78 10.56 7.13 -1.89
CA ARG A 78 11.73 6.25 -2.11
C ARG A 78 12.82 6.39 -1.06
N ALA A 79 12.94 7.55 -0.42
CA ALA A 79 13.93 7.80 0.61
C ALA A 79 13.40 7.36 1.98
N ALA A 80 14.25 6.77 2.83
CA ALA A 80 13.86 6.22 4.14
C ALA A 80 13.07 7.21 5.01
N ARG A 81 13.54 8.46 5.13
CA ARG A 81 12.81 9.52 5.87
C ARG A 81 11.40 9.77 5.32
N LYS A 82 11.25 9.76 3.99
CA LYS A 82 9.94 9.96 3.33
C LYS A 82 9.04 8.74 3.47
N ILE A 83 9.61 7.54 3.49
CA ILE A 83 8.88 6.30 3.77
C ILE A 83 8.30 6.36 5.18
N LYS A 84 9.14 6.64 6.18
CA LYS A 84 8.70 6.74 7.59
C LYS A 84 7.58 7.78 7.76
N LYS A 85 7.75 8.98 7.18
CA LYS A 85 6.70 10.01 7.18
C LYS A 85 5.39 9.53 6.53
N SER A 86 5.50 8.79 5.43
CA SER A 86 4.31 8.26 4.76
C SER A 86 3.55 7.24 5.62
N PHE A 87 4.22 6.47 6.48
CA PHE A 87 3.55 5.58 7.45
C PHE A 87 2.88 6.38 8.57
N GLU A 88 3.54 7.43 9.09
CA GLU A 88 2.97 8.35 10.09
C GLU A 88 1.68 8.98 9.57
N GLU A 89 1.72 9.56 8.37
CA GLU A 89 0.53 10.13 7.72
C GLU A 89 -0.58 9.09 7.48
N THR A 90 -0.26 7.80 7.35
CA THR A 90 -1.28 6.74 7.26
C THR A 90 -1.92 6.44 8.61
N LEU A 91 -1.14 6.45 9.69
CA LEU A 91 -1.65 6.28 11.05
C LEU A 91 -2.56 7.45 11.45
N GLU A 92 -2.20 8.68 11.09
CA GLU A 92 -3.06 9.86 11.29
C GLU A 92 -4.42 9.72 10.58
N LEU A 93 -4.45 9.13 9.38
CA LEU A 93 -5.72 8.86 8.69
C LEU A 93 -6.57 7.80 9.42
N PHE A 94 -5.95 6.81 10.06
CA PHE A 94 -6.69 5.86 10.88
C PHE A 94 -7.31 6.54 12.10
N ASP A 95 -6.59 7.45 12.75
CA ASP A 95 -7.11 8.20 13.90
C ASP A 95 -8.30 9.09 13.49
N GLN A 96 -8.23 9.72 12.30
CA GLN A 96 -9.35 10.51 11.77
C GLN A 96 -10.64 9.70 11.57
N LEU A 97 -10.57 8.40 11.31
CA LEU A 97 -11.76 7.57 11.10
C LEU A 97 -12.67 7.50 12.34
N GLU A 98 -12.10 7.62 13.55
CA GLU A 98 -12.85 7.55 14.82
C GLU A 98 -13.78 8.77 15.02
N GLU A 99 -13.49 9.89 14.35
CA GLU A 99 -14.19 11.17 14.52
C GLU A 99 -15.28 11.41 13.45
N ILE A 100 -15.31 10.59 12.40
CA ILE A 100 -16.15 10.86 11.22
C ILE A 100 -17.56 10.29 11.41
N SER A 101 -18.53 11.20 11.38
CA SER A 101 -19.96 10.85 11.49
C SER A 101 -20.63 10.60 10.14
N ASP A 102 -20.13 11.24 9.08
CA ASP A 102 -20.68 11.17 7.73
C ASP A 102 -20.14 9.97 6.94
N ILE A 103 -21.03 9.16 6.38
CA ILE A 103 -20.65 7.92 5.69
C ILE A 103 -19.82 8.18 4.42
N LYS A 104 -20.06 9.30 3.71
CA LYS A 104 -19.32 9.62 2.49
C LYS A 104 -17.88 10.01 2.82
N GLU A 105 -17.68 10.88 3.80
CA GLU A 105 -16.34 11.25 4.25
C GLU A 105 -15.63 10.06 4.89
N PHE A 106 -16.35 9.21 5.65
CA PHE A 106 -15.78 7.99 6.23
C PHE A 106 -15.26 7.05 5.14
N TYR A 107 -16.08 6.78 4.11
CA TYR A 107 -15.68 6.00 2.95
C TYR A 107 -14.46 6.61 2.24
N LYS A 108 -14.46 7.93 2.02
CA LYS A 108 -13.36 8.64 1.37
C LYS A 108 -12.05 8.44 2.14
N ILE A 109 -12.06 8.59 3.46
CA ILE A 109 -10.86 8.37 4.28
C ILE A 109 -10.45 6.89 4.28
N CYS A 110 -11.38 5.94 4.38
CA CYS A 110 -11.06 4.50 4.26
C CYS A 110 -10.37 4.19 2.91
N TRP A 111 -10.86 4.78 1.82
CA TRP A 111 -10.25 4.63 0.51
C TRP A 111 -8.84 5.23 0.46
N MET A 112 -8.64 6.44 1.01
CA MET A 112 -7.31 7.06 1.10
C MET A 112 -6.33 6.21 1.91
N VAL A 113 -6.77 5.65 3.04
CA VAL A 113 -5.98 4.71 3.86
C VAL A 113 -5.58 3.51 3.01
N LYS A 114 -6.54 2.86 2.35
CA LYS A 114 -6.29 1.69 1.50
C LYS A 114 -5.22 1.98 0.44
N GLU A 115 -5.33 3.09 -0.28
CA GLU A 115 -4.34 3.45 -1.30
C GLU A 115 -2.96 3.79 -0.72
N LYS A 116 -2.88 4.45 0.44
CA LYS A 116 -1.60 4.63 1.13
C LYS A 116 -0.98 3.30 1.55
N VAL A 117 -1.79 2.36 2.03
CA VAL A 117 -1.31 1.01 2.36
C VAL A 117 -0.84 0.27 1.09
N THR A 118 -1.47 0.48 -0.07
CA THR A 118 -0.96 -0.02 -1.38
C THR A 118 0.44 0.52 -1.67
N VAL A 119 0.68 1.81 -1.43
CA VAL A 119 2.01 2.41 -1.59
C VAL A 119 3.02 1.78 -0.62
N HIS A 120 2.63 1.54 0.64
CA HIS A 120 3.48 0.84 1.61
C HIS A 120 3.81 -0.57 1.15
N LEU A 121 2.84 -1.27 0.55
CA LEU A 121 3.05 -2.61 0.01
C LEU A 121 4.12 -2.61 -1.09
N ASP A 122 4.09 -1.63 -2.00
CA ASP A 122 5.12 -1.44 -3.03
C ASP A 122 6.51 -1.16 -2.44
N VAL A 123 6.57 -0.47 -1.30
CA VAL A 123 7.83 -0.19 -0.58
C VAL A 123 8.41 -1.46 0.04
N VAL A 124 7.58 -2.25 0.73
CA VAL A 124 8.02 -3.46 1.44
C VAL A 124 8.06 -4.71 0.54
N LYS A 125 7.60 -4.62 -0.71
CA LYS A 125 7.57 -5.75 -1.64
C LYS A 125 8.97 -6.32 -1.88
N PRO A 126 9.15 -7.66 -1.80
CA PRO A 126 10.39 -8.30 -2.20
C PRO A 126 10.76 -7.95 -3.64
N LYS A 127 11.90 -7.30 -3.84
CA LYS A 127 12.42 -7.04 -5.18
C LYS A 127 13.16 -8.28 -5.65
N PHE A 128 12.54 -9.06 -6.54
CA PHE A 128 13.23 -10.13 -7.23
C PHE A 128 14.43 -9.54 -7.98
N ARG A 129 15.66 -9.90 -7.57
CA ARG A 129 16.85 -9.59 -8.35
C ARG A 129 16.67 -10.25 -9.72
N LYS A 130 16.50 -9.44 -10.78
CA LYS A 130 16.63 -9.95 -12.15
C LYS A 130 17.95 -10.73 -12.20
N LYS A 131 17.91 -12.02 -12.55
CA LYS A 131 19.13 -12.77 -12.84
C LYS A 131 19.92 -11.93 -13.84
N LYS A 132 21.10 -11.44 -13.45
CA LYS A 132 22.00 -10.76 -14.40
C LYS A 132 22.15 -11.74 -15.55
N LYS A 133 21.81 -11.34 -16.79
CA LYS A 133 22.17 -12.13 -17.97
C LYS A 133 23.65 -12.41 -17.81
N ALA A 134 24.05 -13.68 -17.78
CA ALA A 134 25.45 -14.04 -17.83
C ALA A 134 26.04 -13.29 -19.02
N LYS A 135 27.12 -12.52 -18.80
CA LYS A 135 27.90 -12.00 -19.93
C LYS A 135 28.25 -13.22 -20.78
N ALA A 136 27.82 -13.22 -22.03
CA ALA A 136 28.22 -14.23 -22.99
C ALA A 136 29.75 -14.32 -22.94
N THR A 137 30.27 -15.48 -22.56
CA THR A 137 31.68 -15.80 -22.71
C THR A 137 31.99 -15.62 -24.20
N PRO A 138 32.94 -14.77 -24.61
CA PRO A 138 33.27 -14.67 -26.01
C PRO A 138 33.84 -16.02 -26.43
N ASN A 139 33.19 -16.66 -27.40
CA ASN A 139 33.63 -17.91 -27.96
C ASN A 139 34.89 -17.61 -28.78
N THR A 140 36.06 -17.90 -28.21
CA THR A 140 37.33 -17.81 -28.93
C THR A 140 37.43 -18.99 -29.89
N ASN A 141 36.80 -18.86 -31.07
CA ASN A 141 37.19 -19.65 -32.24
C ASN A 141 38.55 -19.11 -32.71
N GLN A 142 39.63 -19.67 -32.16
CA GLN A 142 40.93 -19.59 -32.81
C GLN A 142 40.90 -20.51 -34.03
N SER A 143 40.79 -19.89 -35.21
CA SER A 143 41.31 -20.44 -36.46
C SER A 143 42.76 -20.83 -36.26
N ASN A 144 43.09 -22.11 -36.37
CA ASN A 144 44.45 -22.53 -36.67
C ASN A 144 44.53 -22.91 -38.15
N THR A 145 45.33 -22.12 -38.85
CA THR A 145 45.77 -22.30 -40.23
C THR A 145 47.15 -22.97 -40.19
N LYS A 146 47.33 -24.02 -41.00
CA LYS A 146 48.60 -24.61 -41.51
C LYS A 146 49.55 -25.30 -40.51
N ASN A 147 49.84 -26.59 -40.76
CA ASN A 147 50.91 -27.02 -41.66
C ASN A 147 50.57 -28.36 -42.31
#